data_AF-A0A923YFJ6-F1
#
_entry.id   AF-A0A923YFJ6-F1
#
_cell.length_a   1.000
_cell.length_b   1.000
_cell.length_c   1.000
_cell.angle_alpha   90.00
_cell.angle_beta   90.00
_cell.angle_gamma   90.00
#
_symmetry.space_group_name_H-M   'P 1'
#
loop_
_entity.id
_entity.type
_entity.pdbx_description
1 polymer ?
#
loop_
_entity_poly.entity_id
_entity_poly.type
_entity_poly.pdbx_seq_one_letter_code
_entity_poly.pdbx_strand_id
1 'polypeptide(L)'
;MAHNALIQSIVTQQNWSLNGIIEFKTTSQIKALIKSRDASHSLLHSGFHVKSQRTNANLVTYYNVYTYAAFLIEDANSIGNETLKKEVFSVSLRNNYLSQTDLKILFRIFSNYIEMSIKGGGKSDLYNIDVNLEAIQHEVLLIDKQSVDATEAAIKAEYPYPFKIVDREEIDKAINTADSKSFFPMLIWSDAHNYYLFITVNAGTGLLQSKMGVGGVHAAVGATYRYTNTFQTLYSYNSYLDLSPQIIGTIAGKGAQKVNNFLK
;
A
#
# COMPACT_ATOMS: atom_id res chain seq x y z
N MET A 1 -15.70 13.00 -12.74
CA MET A 1 -16.05 12.06 -13.84
C MET A 1 -14.87 11.21 -14.30
N ALA A 2 -13.65 11.76 -14.46
CA ALA A 2 -12.48 10.98 -14.93
C ALA A 2 -12.09 9.78 -14.05
N HIS A 3 -12.23 9.87 -12.71
CA HIS A 3 -11.79 8.81 -11.80
C HIS A 3 -12.64 7.53 -11.86
N ASN A 4 -13.98 7.66 -11.95
CA ASN A 4 -14.86 6.49 -12.09
C ASN A 4 -14.61 5.77 -13.42
N ALA A 5 -14.41 6.51 -14.51
CA ALA A 5 -14.07 5.93 -15.81
C ALA A 5 -12.72 5.17 -15.76
N LEU A 6 -11.73 5.73 -15.05
CA LEU A 6 -10.46 5.05 -14.82
C LEU A 6 -10.65 3.74 -14.03
N ILE A 7 -11.35 3.78 -12.89
CA ILE A 7 -11.66 2.57 -12.11
C ILE A 7 -12.40 1.56 -12.98
N GLN A 8 -13.43 1.97 -13.72
CA GLN A 8 -14.21 1.11 -14.61
C GLN A 8 -13.35 0.42 -15.67
N SER A 9 -12.31 1.10 -16.18
CA SER A 9 -11.38 0.50 -17.15
C SER A 9 -10.44 -0.57 -16.56
N ILE A 10 -10.35 -0.66 -15.24
CA ILE A 10 -9.36 -1.50 -14.53
C ILE A 10 -10.03 -2.66 -13.80
N VAL A 11 -11.24 -2.44 -13.28
CA VAL A 11 -12.00 -3.46 -12.57
C VAL A 11 -12.56 -4.46 -13.59
N THR A 12 -11.68 -5.36 -14.00
CA THR A 12 -11.97 -6.55 -14.80
C THR A 12 -11.85 -7.78 -13.92
N GLN A 13 -12.36 -8.92 -14.37
CA GLN A 13 -12.25 -10.20 -13.66
C GLN A 13 -10.79 -10.61 -13.33
N GLN A 14 -9.80 -10.03 -14.00
CA GLN A 14 -8.37 -10.31 -13.76
C GLN A 14 -7.80 -9.54 -12.57
N ASN A 15 -8.38 -8.40 -12.19
CA ASN A 15 -7.87 -7.55 -11.11
C ASN A 15 -8.83 -7.46 -9.92
N TRP A 16 -10.04 -8.00 -10.03
CA TRP A 16 -11.08 -7.91 -9.02
C TRP A 16 -11.91 -9.19 -8.97
N SER A 17 -11.88 -9.86 -7.83
CA SER A 17 -12.53 -11.17 -7.62
C SER A 17 -13.87 -11.09 -6.86
N LEU A 18 -14.28 -9.93 -6.35
CA LEU A 18 -15.61 -9.77 -5.75
C LEU A 18 -16.68 -9.57 -6.81
N ASN A 19 -17.86 -10.17 -6.61
CA ASN A 19 -19.10 -10.08 -7.40
C ASN A 19 -19.03 -9.37 -8.78
N GLY A 20 -19.43 -10.08 -9.84
CA GLY A 20 -19.35 -9.61 -11.23
C GLY A 20 -20.21 -8.39 -11.61
N ILE A 21 -20.88 -7.73 -10.65
CA ILE A 21 -21.71 -6.55 -10.89
C ILE A 21 -21.12 -5.37 -10.11
N ILE A 22 -20.61 -4.40 -10.85
CA ILE A 22 -20.07 -3.15 -10.29
C ILE A 22 -20.94 -2.02 -10.77
N GLU A 23 -21.48 -1.25 -9.82
CA GLU A 23 -22.37 -0.14 -10.11
C GLU A 23 -21.72 1.19 -9.75
N PHE A 24 -21.61 2.07 -10.74
CA PHE A 24 -21.15 3.44 -10.51
C PHE A 24 -22.34 4.32 -10.18
N LYS A 25 -22.46 4.71 -8.90
CA LYS A 25 -23.56 5.53 -8.38
C LYS A 25 -23.10 6.95 -8.09
N THR A 26 -24.01 7.91 -8.27
CA THR A 26 -23.83 9.30 -7.82
C THR A 26 -23.83 9.40 -6.29
N THR A 27 -23.28 10.47 -5.74
CA THR A 27 -23.31 10.73 -4.28
C THR A 27 -24.73 10.67 -3.71
N SER A 28 -25.73 11.21 -4.41
CA SER A 28 -27.13 11.18 -3.97
C SER A 28 -27.70 9.76 -3.92
N GLN A 29 -27.37 8.92 -4.92
CA GLN A 29 -27.77 7.51 -4.93
C GLN A 29 -27.10 6.73 -3.80
N ILE A 30 -25.81 6.95 -3.55
CA ILE A 30 -25.11 6.25 -2.46
C ILE A 30 -25.68 6.68 -1.09
N LYS A 31 -25.97 7.97 -0.89
CA LYS A 31 -26.66 8.45 0.32
C LYS A 31 -28.02 7.79 0.52
N ALA A 32 -28.77 7.55 -0.55
CA ALA A 32 -30.04 6.84 -0.46
C ALA A 32 -29.84 5.39 0.01
N LEU A 33 -28.86 4.66 -0.54
CA LEU A 33 -28.53 3.28 -0.14
C LEU A 33 -28.10 3.18 1.33
N ILE A 34 -27.27 4.12 1.78
CA ILE A 34 -26.84 4.21 3.18
C ILE A 34 -28.04 4.47 4.09
N LYS A 35 -28.91 5.43 3.72
CA LYS A 35 -30.11 5.75 4.49
C LYS A 35 -31.06 4.56 4.59
N SER A 36 -31.17 3.74 3.54
CA SER A 36 -31.98 2.54 3.54
C SER A 36 -31.29 1.32 4.15
N ARG A 37 -30.01 1.42 4.53
CA ARG A 37 -29.18 0.29 4.99
C ARG A 37 -29.26 -0.93 4.06
N ASP A 38 -29.10 -0.67 2.76
CA ASP A 38 -29.24 -1.71 1.75
C ASP A 38 -28.07 -2.71 1.80
N ALA A 39 -28.28 -3.82 2.51
CA ALA A 39 -27.31 -4.91 2.68
C ALA A 39 -27.02 -5.70 1.38
N SER A 40 -27.74 -5.44 0.29
CA SER A 40 -27.40 -6.02 -1.02
C SER A 40 -26.20 -5.34 -1.69
N HIS A 41 -25.77 -4.19 -1.16
CA HIS A 41 -24.66 -3.42 -1.69
C HIS A 41 -23.50 -3.33 -0.70
N SER A 42 -22.29 -3.35 -1.24
CA SER A 42 -21.09 -2.85 -0.55
C SER A 42 -20.58 -1.62 -1.28
N LEU A 43 -19.88 -0.76 -0.55
CA LEU A 43 -19.33 0.49 -1.09
C LEU A 43 -17.81 0.41 -1.15
N LEU A 44 -17.24 0.64 -2.33
CA LEU A 44 -15.86 1.07 -2.46
C LEU A 44 -15.84 2.58 -2.64
N HIS A 45 -15.23 3.28 -1.69
CA HIS A 45 -15.09 4.74 -1.70
C HIS A 45 -13.63 5.14 -1.79
N SER A 46 -13.32 6.14 -2.61
CA SER A 46 -12.00 6.75 -2.66
C SER A 46 -12.06 8.25 -2.40
N GLY A 47 -11.07 8.78 -1.68
CA GLY A 47 -11.03 10.20 -1.34
C GLY A 47 -9.80 10.65 -0.58
N PHE A 48 -9.66 11.96 -0.44
CA PHE A 48 -8.62 12.57 0.37
C PHE A 48 -9.01 12.56 1.85
N HIS A 49 -8.07 12.14 2.69
CA HIS A 49 -8.20 12.16 4.13
C HIS A 49 -6.95 12.81 4.73
N VAL A 50 -7.14 13.46 5.88
CA VAL A 50 -6.03 13.93 6.70
C VAL A 50 -5.77 12.86 7.76
N LYS A 51 -4.55 12.32 7.80
CA LYS A 51 -4.08 11.42 8.86
C LYS A 51 -3.03 12.14 9.68
N SER A 52 -2.86 11.73 10.94
CA SER A 52 -1.90 12.35 11.85
C SER A 52 -0.92 11.32 12.40
N GLN A 53 0.36 11.67 12.44
CA GLN A 53 1.40 10.94 13.16
C GLN A 53 1.86 11.76 14.36
N ARG A 54 1.93 11.13 15.52
CA ARG A 54 2.64 11.73 16.66
C ARG A 54 4.12 11.39 16.52
N THR A 55 4.97 12.40 16.29
CA THR A 55 6.41 12.22 16.06
C THR A 55 7.22 12.32 17.36
N ASN A 56 6.71 13.04 18.36
CA ASN A 56 7.18 13.01 19.75
C ASN A 56 6.04 13.43 20.70
N ALA A 57 6.30 13.50 22.01
CA ALA A 57 5.28 13.80 23.02
C ALA A 57 4.42 15.05 22.71
N ASN A 58 5.00 16.06 22.03
CA ASN A 58 4.38 17.37 21.83
C ASN A 58 4.14 17.74 20.35
N LEU A 59 4.51 16.88 19.39
CA LEU A 59 4.42 17.18 17.97
C LEU A 59 3.52 16.19 17.24
N VAL A 60 2.49 16.73 16.60
CA VAL A 60 1.59 16.00 15.70
C VAL A 60 1.79 16.54 14.28
N THR A 61 2.19 15.65 13.37
CA THR A 61 2.32 15.95 11.94
C THR A 61 1.09 15.44 11.22
N TYR A 62 0.53 16.26 10.34
CA TYR A 62 -0.61 15.90 9.50
C TYR A 62 -0.16 15.58 8.08
N TYR A 63 -0.71 14.50 7.52
CA TYR A 63 -0.44 14.04 6.17
C TYR A 63 -1.74 13.97 5.39
N ASN A 64 -1.70 14.48 4.16
CA ASN A 64 -2.74 14.19 3.18
C ASN A 64 -2.49 12.79 2.63
N VAL A 65 -3.49 11.93 2.74
CA VAL A 65 -3.47 10.60 2.15
C VAL A 65 -4.68 10.45 1.23
N TYR A 66 -4.50 9.71 0.15
CA TYR A 66 -5.61 9.29 -0.69
C TYR A 66 -5.98 7.86 -0.30
N THR A 67 -7.20 7.67 0.18
CA THR A 67 -7.65 6.39 0.75
C THR A 67 -8.66 5.73 -0.17
N TYR A 68 -8.49 4.42 -0.39
CA TYR A 68 -9.51 3.52 -0.89
C TYR A 68 -9.99 2.71 0.29
N ALA A 69 -11.28 2.79 0.59
CA ALA A 69 -11.88 2.07 1.70
C ALA A 69 -13.17 1.38 1.25
N ALA A 70 -13.34 0.16 1.74
CA ALA A 70 -14.52 -0.66 1.51
C ALA A 70 -15.39 -0.70 2.75
N PHE A 71 -16.69 -0.56 2.55
CA PHE A 71 -17.70 -0.52 3.60
C PHE A 71 -18.86 -1.45 3.25
N LEU A 72 -19.43 -2.09 4.27
CA LEU A 72 -20.77 -2.65 4.19
C LEU A 72 -21.76 -1.49 4.28
N ILE A 73 -22.73 -1.41 3.37
CA ILE A 73 -23.68 -0.29 3.31
C ILE A 73 -24.56 -0.26 4.56
N GLU A 74 -24.92 -1.43 5.08
CA GLU A 74 -25.72 -1.60 6.30
C GLU A 74 -25.03 -1.07 7.56
N ASP A 75 -23.69 -1.02 7.56
CA ASP A 75 -22.85 -0.51 8.65
C ASP A 75 -22.36 0.92 8.40
N ALA A 76 -22.48 1.42 7.16
CA ALA A 76 -22.18 2.79 6.81
C ALA A 76 -23.28 3.71 7.36
N ASN A 77 -22.90 4.81 8.03
CA ASN A 77 -23.89 5.81 8.49
C ASN A 77 -23.93 7.05 7.60
N SER A 78 -22.83 7.42 6.92
CA SER A 78 -22.76 8.62 6.07
C SER A 78 -21.51 8.66 5.20
N ILE A 79 -21.53 9.40 4.08
CA ILE A 79 -20.36 9.73 3.25
C ILE A 79 -20.21 11.26 3.21
N GLY A 80 -18.99 11.75 3.43
CA GLY A 80 -18.67 13.19 3.48
C GLY A 80 -18.30 13.64 4.89
N ASN A 81 -18.91 14.74 5.37
CA ASN A 81 -18.58 15.34 6.67
C ASN A 81 -19.07 14.58 7.92
N GLU A 82 -19.50 13.31 7.81
CA GLU A 82 -19.94 12.52 8.97
C GLU A 82 -19.57 11.02 8.88
N THR A 83 -19.56 10.40 10.06
CA THR A 83 -18.88 9.16 10.50
C THR A 83 -19.22 7.84 9.79
N LEU A 84 -18.27 7.31 9.03
CA LEU A 84 -18.17 5.88 8.68
C LEU A 84 -17.55 5.14 9.88
N LYS A 85 -18.29 4.21 10.49
CA LYS A 85 -17.89 3.64 11.81
C LYS A 85 -16.84 2.54 11.72
N LYS A 86 -16.76 1.80 10.61
CA LYS A 86 -15.74 0.77 10.41
C LYS A 86 -15.61 0.39 8.94
N GLU A 87 -14.44 0.61 8.38
CA GLU A 87 -14.07 0.03 7.08
C GLU A 87 -13.82 -1.48 7.23
N VAL A 88 -14.30 -2.27 6.27
CA VAL A 88 -13.93 -3.69 6.15
C VAL A 88 -12.45 -3.79 5.80
N PHE A 89 -11.99 -2.87 4.96
CA PHE A 89 -10.61 -2.74 4.53
C PHE A 89 -10.35 -1.33 4.03
N SER A 90 -9.13 -0.84 4.21
CA SER A 90 -8.64 0.34 3.52
C SER A 90 -7.17 0.20 3.14
N VAL A 91 -6.81 0.91 2.07
CA VAL A 91 -5.42 1.25 1.76
C VAL A 91 -5.35 2.75 1.52
N SER A 92 -4.49 3.40 2.28
CA SER A 92 -4.18 4.81 2.15
C SER A 92 -2.81 4.97 1.49
N LEU A 93 -2.76 5.71 0.39
CA LEU A 93 -1.53 6.02 -0.34
C LEU A 93 -1.11 7.47 -0.10
N ARG A 94 0.19 7.72 -0.22
CA ARG A 94 0.75 9.07 -0.15
C ARG A 94 0.36 9.94 -1.36
N ASN A 95 0.16 9.31 -2.52
CA ASN A 95 -0.03 10.04 -3.76
C ASN A 95 -1.45 10.58 -3.93
N ASN A 96 -1.51 11.82 -4.42
CA ASN A 96 -2.76 12.48 -4.81
C ASN A 96 -3.26 12.08 -6.21
N TYR A 97 -2.40 11.41 -7.00
CA TYR A 97 -2.71 10.91 -8.32
C TYR A 97 -2.22 9.47 -8.44
N LEU A 98 -3.13 8.56 -8.74
CA LEU A 98 -2.81 7.16 -9.02
C LEU A 98 -2.93 6.91 -10.52
N SER A 99 -1.90 6.30 -11.07
CA SER A 99 -1.92 5.78 -12.43
C SER A 99 -2.88 4.58 -12.54
N GLN A 100 -3.18 4.18 -13.78
CA GLN A 100 -3.89 2.93 -14.03
C GLN A 100 -3.15 1.73 -13.42
N THR A 101 -1.82 1.76 -13.48
CA THR A 101 -0.94 0.72 -12.92
C THR A 101 -1.07 0.64 -11.39
N ASP A 102 -1.11 1.77 -10.70
CA ASP A 102 -1.25 1.80 -9.24
C ASP A 102 -2.58 1.20 -8.78
N LEU A 103 -3.65 1.50 -9.50
CA LEU A 103 -4.97 0.94 -9.24
C LEU A 103 -5.01 -0.57 -9.48
N LYS A 104 -4.33 -1.08 -10.52
CA LYS A 104 -4.22 -2.53 -10.77
C LYS A 104 -3.59 -3.25 -9.58
N ILE A 105 -2.45 -2.77 -9.08
CA ILE A 105 -1.79 -3.42 -7.95
C ILE A 105 -2.64 -3.31 -6.67
N LEU A 106 -3.27 -2.16 -6.43
CA LEU A 106 -4.18 -1.98 -5.30
C LEU A 106 -5.33 -2.99 -5.32
N PHE A 107 -5.96 -3.22 -6.47
CA PHE A 107 -7.07 -4.18 -6.56
C PHE A 107 -6.61 -5.63 -6.41
N ARG A 108 -5.37 -5.97 -6.81
CA ARG A 108 -4.79 -7.28 -6.51
C ARG A 108 -4.56 -7.47 -5.01
N ILE A 109 -3.98 -6.47 -4.33
CA ILE A 109 -3.82 -6.48 -2.86
C ILE A 109 -5.19 -6.64 -2.18
N PHE A 110 -6.20 -5.90 -2.66
CA PHE A 110 -7.56 -5.97 -2.17
C PHE A 110 -8.16 -7.37 -2.33
N SER A 111 -8.05 -7.94 -3.53
CA SER A 111 -8.55 -9.28 -3.86
C SER A 111 -7.91 -10.36 -2.97
N ASN A 112 -6.58 -10.29 -2.76
CA ASN A 112 -5.88 -11.21 -1.85
C ASN A 112 -6.41 -11.13 -0.41
N TYR A 113 -6.69 -9.92 0.09
CA TYR A 113 -7.24 -9.75 1.43
C TYR A 113 -8.61 -10.42 1.58
N ILE A 114 -9.46 -10.24 0.59
CA ILE A 114 -10.80 -10.80 0.55
C ILE A 114 -10.74 -12.32 0.48
N GLU A 115 -9.97 -12.88 -0.44
CA GLU A 115 -9.86 -14.33 -0.63
C GLU A 115 -9.33 -15.02 0.62
N MET A 116 -8.38 -14.40 1.30
CA MET A 116 -7.87 -14.87 2.58
C MET A 116 -8.92 -14.76 3.69
N SER A 117 -9.68 -13.67 3.73
CA SER A 117 -10.77 -13.50 4.71
C SER A 117 -11.88 -14.54 4.52
N ILE A 118 -12.22 -14.89 3.27
CA ILE A 118 -13.18 -15.96 2.95
C ILE A 118 -12.70 -17.32 3.49
N LYS A 119 -11.38 -17.56 3.50
CA LYS A 119 -10.75 -18.77 4.06
C LYS A 119 -10.62 -18.73 5.59
N GLY A 120 -11.16 -17.71 6.25
CA GLY A 120 -11.10 -17.55 7.72
C GLY A 120 -9.81 -16.90 8.23
N GLY A 121 -8.94 -16.40 7.35
CA GLY A 121 -7.74 -15.66 7.73
C GLY A 121 -8.03 -14.20 8.10
N GLY A 122 -7.14 -13.59 8.88
CA GLY A 122 -7.19 -12.18 9.26
C GLY A 122 -6.11 -11.34 8.56
N LYS A 123 -6.13 -10.00 8.75
CA LYS A 123 -5.14 -9.05 8.17
C LYS A 123 -3.67 -9.45 8.38
N SER A 124 -3.35 -10.17 9.45
CA SER A 124 -2.01 -10.70 9.73
C SER A 124 -1.56 -11.68 8.66
N ASP A 125 -2.48 -12.47 8.12
CA ASP A 125 -2.19 -13.62 7.26
C ASP A 125 -1.89 -13.19 5.81
N LEU A 126 -2.12 -11.91 5.48
CA LEU A 126 -1.70 -11.28 4.22
C LEU A 126 -0.17 -11.27 4.08
N TYR A 127 0.52 -11.49 5.19
CA TYR A 127 1.97 -11.50 5.28
C TYR A 127 2.41 -12.75 6.02
N ASN A 128 3.05 -13.67 5.29
CA ASN A 128 3.63 -14.86 5.87
C ASN A 128 5.15 -14.80 5.67
N ILE A 129 5.87 -14.52 6.75
CA ILE A 129 7.32 -14.34 6.69
C ILE A 129 8.05 -15.54 6.11
N ASP A 130 7.64 -16.77 6.44
CA ASP A 130 8.37 -17.97 6.04
C ASP A 130 8.19 -18.23 4.54
N VAL A 131 6.95 -18.15 4.04
CA VAL A 131 6.64 -18.26 2.61
C VAL A 131 7.33 -17.14 1.81
N ASN A 132 7.33 -15.93 2.35
CA ASN A 132 7.90 -14.78 1.68
C ASN A 132 9.43 -14.84 1.62
N LEU A 133 10.09 -15.29 2.70
CA LEU A 133 11.55 -15.45 2.74
C LEU A 133 12.03 -16.47 1.70
N GLU A 134 11.24 -17.50 1.40
CA GLU A 134 11.52 -18.44 0.32
C GLU A 134 11.32 -17.78 -1.05
N ALA A 135 10.20 -17.07 -1.24
CA ALA A 135 9.89 -16.40 -2.50
C ALA A 135 10.96 -15.37 -2.91
N ILE A 136 11.40 -14.50 -1.99
CA ILE A 136 12.38 -13.44 -2.30
C ILE A 136 13.76 -13.97 -2.71
N GLN A 137 14.10 -15.22 -2.40
CA GLN A 137 15.35 -15.84 -2.84
C GLN A 137 15.36 -16.13 -4.34
N HIS A 138 14.17 -16.28 -4.93
CA HIS A 138 13.97 -16.72 -6.31
C HIS A 138 13.30 -15.66 -7.19
N GLU A 139 12.69 -14.63 -6.60
CA GLU A 139 12.11 -13.49 -7.31
C GLU A 139 13.11 -12.33 -7.45
N VAL A 140 12.88 -11.45 -8.43
CA VAL A 140 13.72 -10.28 -8.70
C VAL A 140 13.11 -9.04 -8.04
N LEU A 141 13.87 -8.42 -7.14
CA LEU A 141 13.53 -7.09 -6.61
C LEU A 141 13.78 -6.02 -7.68
N LEU A 142 12.73 -5.36 -8.15
CA LEU A 142 12.80 -4.20 -9.04
C LEU A 142 12.88 -2.92 -8.20
N ILE A 143 13.94 -2.14 -8.42
CA ILE A 143 14.21 -0.89 -7.71
C ILE A 143 14.18 0.22 -8.74
N ASP A 144 13.31 1.22 -8.57
CA ASP A 144 13.27 2.37 -9.47
C ASP A 144 14.57 3.16 -9.33
N LYS A 145 15.26 3.44 -10.45
CA LYS A 145 16.50 4.21 -10.50
C LYS A 145 16.37 5.59 -9.88
N GLN A 146 15.19 6.19 -9.95
CA GLN A 146 14.91 7.52 -9.37
C GLN A 146 14.67 7.42 -7.86
N SER A 147 14.56 6.20 -7.35
CA SER A 147 14.26 5.85 -5.97
C SER A 147 15.46 5.22 -5.27
N VAL A 148 16.69 5.40 -5.75
CA VAL A 148 17.88 4.80 -5.11
C VAL A 148 19.13 5.64 -5.35
N ASP A 149 19.72 6.16 -4.28
CA ASP A 149 21.04 6.81 -4.23
C ASP A 149 22.06 5.82 -3.65
N ALA A 150 22.13 4.64 -4.28
CA ALA A 150 23.05 3.58 -3.90
C ALA A 150 23.62 2.89 -5.13
N THR A 151 24.90 2.51 -5.03
CA THR A 151 25.53 1.66 -6.04
C THR A 151 25.01 0.23 -5.94
N GLU A 152 24.99 -0.50 -7.05
CA GLU A 152 24.65 -1.92 -7.07
C GLU A 152 25.51 -2.72 -6.08
N ALA A 153 26.79 -2.37 -5.93
CA ALA A 153 27.68 -3.02 -4.97
C ALA A 153 27.23 -2.82 -3.51
N ALA A 154 26.80 -1.61 -3.14
CA ALA A 154 26.26 -1.33 -1.81
C ALA A 154 24.96 -2.08 -1.54
N ILE A 155 24.08 -2.17 -2.55
CA ILE A 155 22.84 -2.94 -2.45
C ILE A 155 23.15 -4.43 -2.30
N LYS A 156 24.06 -4.97 -3.11
CA LYS A 156 24.42 -6.40 -3.08
C LYS A 156 25.03 -6.83 -1.76
N ALA A 157 25.75 -5.94 -1.07
CA ALA A 157 26.31 -6.20 0.26
C ALA A 157 25.23 -6.44 1.32
N GLU A 158 24.07 -5.79 1.19
CA GLU A 158 22.96 -5.85 2.15
C GLU A 158 21.85 -6.83 1.69
N TYR A 159 21.69 -7.01 0.38
CA TYR A 159 20.65 -7.81 -0.25
C TYR A 159 21.28 -8.81 -1.23
N PRO A 160 21.54 -10.06 -0.80
CA PRO A 160 22.27 -11.04 -1.60
C PRO A 160 21.45 -11.65 -2.74
N TYR A 161 20.12 -11.49 -2.74
CA TYR A 161 19.20 -12.11 -3.72
C TYR A 161 19.16 -11.34 -5.06
N PRO A 162 18.44 -11.86 -6.08
CA PRO A 162 18.31 -11.17 -7.37
C PRO A 162 17.63 -9.80 -7.24
N PHE A 163 18.23 -8.77 -7.82
CA PHE A 163 17.63 -7.44 -7.94
C PHE A 163 18.04 -6.78 -9.26
N LYS A 164 17.30 -5.75 -9.66
CA LYS A 164 17.62 -4.87 -10.79
C LYS A 164 17.27 -3.43 -10.43
N ILE A 165 18.18 -2.50 -10.72
CA ILE A 165 17.87 -1.07 -10.78
C ILE A 165 17.30 -0.80 -12.17
N VAL A 166 16.07 -0.30 -12.24
CA VAL A 166 15.30 -0.18 -13.48
C VAL A 166 14.61 1.16 -13.58
N ASP A 167 14.17 1.51 -14.79
CA ASP A 167 13.30 2.67 -14.99
C ASP A 167 11.88 2.35 -14.49
N ARG A 168 11.13 3.40 -14.12
CA ARG A 168 9.76 3.28 -13.61
C ARG A 168 8.86 2.49 -14.57
N GLU A 169 9.08 2.65 -15.88
CA GLU A 169 8.34 1.99 -16.95
C GLU A 169 8.49 0.46 -16.91
N GLU A 170 9.62 -0.08 -16.45
CA GLU A 170 9.80 -1.54 -16.32
C GLU A 170 9.03 -2.09 -15.11
N ILE A 171 8.91 -1.33 -14.01
CA ILE A 171 8.04 -1.70 -12.89
C ILE A 171 6.58 -1.67 -13.35
N ASP A 172 6.19 -0.61 -14.06
CA ASP A 172 4.82 -0.48 -14.58
C ASP A 172 4.49 -1.62 -15.55
N LYS A 173 5.44 -1.99 -16.40
CA LYS A 173 5.31 -3.15 -17.29
C LYS A 173 5.14 -4.44 -16.51
N ALA A 174 5.98 -4.71 -15.50
CA ALA A 174 5.87 -5.90 -14.67
C ALA A 174 4.49 -6.01 -14.00
N ILE A 175 3.94 -4.90 -13.49
CA ILE A 175 2.58 -4.86 -12.92
C ILE A 175 1.53 -5.13 -14.02
N ASN A 176 1.65 -4.46 -15.17
CA ASN A 176 0.68 -4.56 -16.25
C ASN A 176 0.65 -5.94 -16.92
N THR A 177 1.79 -6.63 -17.00
CA THR A 177 1.91 -8.00 -17.53
C THR A 177 1.73 -9.07 -16.47
N ALA A 178 1.42 -8.69 -15.23
CA ALA A 178 1.29 -9.57 -14.10
C ALA A 178 2.51 -10.51 -13.89
N ASP A 179 3.73 -9.95 -13.93
CA ASP A 179 4.96 -10.71 -13.73
C ASP A 179 5.09 -11.21 -12.29
N SER A 180 4.83 -12.51 -12.09
CA SER A 180 4.93 -13.17 -10.79
C SER A 180 6.37 -13.46 -10.35
N LYS A 181 7.38 -13.20 -11.19
CA LYS A 181 8.79 -13.39 -10.85
C LYS A 181 9.47 -12.11 -10.37
N SER A 182 8.73 -11.01 -10.32
CA SER A 182 9.25 -9.71 -9.91
C SER A 182 8.42 -9.12 -8.78
N PHE A 183 9.07 -8.37 -7.90
CA PHE A 183 8.42 -7.61 -6.85
C PHE A 183 9.09 -6.26 -6.68
N PHE A 184 8.40 -5.29 -6.09
CA PHE A 184 8.88 -3.91 -5.99
C PHE A 184 8.46 -3.25 -4.68
N PRO A 185 9.19 -2.23 -4.22
CA PRO A 185 8.86 -1.48 -3.00
C PRO A 185 7.74 -0.47 -3.23
N MET A 186 6.79 -0.43 -2.31
CA MET A 186 5.62 0.44 -2.28
C MET A 186 5.47 1.10 -0.91
N LEU A 187 4.98 2.35 -0.86
CA LEU A 187 4.71 3.04 0.40
C LEU A 187 3.22 3.16 0.61
N ILE A 188 2.77 2.68 1.76
CA ILE A 188 1.38 2.74 2.21
C ILE A 188 1.31 3.41 3.57
N TRP A 189 0.22 4.09 3.87
CA TRP A 189 -0.05 4.56 5.22
C TRP A 189 -0.60 3.41 6.07
N SER A 190 -0.08 3.24 7.28
CA SER A 190 -0.58 2.28 8.26
C SER A 190 -1.37 2.98 9.34
N ASP A 191 -2.66 2.69 9.43
CA ASP A 191 -3.50 3.19 10.51
C ASP A 191 -3.17 2.55 11.86
N ALA A 192 -2.70 1.28 11.86
CA ALA A 192 -2.29 0.61 13.08
C ALA A 192 -1.08 1.29 13.75
N HIS A 193 -0.18 1.83 12.93
CA HIS A 193 1.06 2.44 13.41
C HIS A 193 1.09 3.97 13.29
N ASN A 194 0.10 4.59 12.64
CA ASN A 194 0.01 6.02 12.36
C ASN A 194 1.22 6.58 11.61
N TYR A 195 1.81 5.81 10.68
CA TYR A 195 2.92 6.27 9.84
C TYR A 195 2.98 5.52 8.51
N TYR A 196 3.81 5.98 7.58
CA TYR A 196 4.04 5.31 6.30
C TYR A 196 4.94 4.07 6.44
N LEU A 197 4.46 2.93 5.96
CA LEU A 197 5.22 1.69 5.83
C LEU A 197 5.75 1.54 4.41
N PHE A 198 7.01 1.16 4.29
CA PHE A 198 7.48 0.49 3.09
C PHE A 198 6.99 -0.95 3.12
N ILE A 199 6.34 -1.36 2.06
CA ILE A 199 6.00 -2.75 1.79
C ILE A 199 6.70 -3.15 0.51
N THR A 200 6.89 -4.43 0.29
CA THR A 200 7.21 -4.94 -1.05
C THR A 200 6.06 -5.79 -1.55
N VAL A 201 5.78 -5.71 -2.84
CA VAL A 201 4.61 -6.34 -3.45
C VAL A 201 5.05 -7.08 -4.71
N ASN A 202 4.65 -8.35 -4.82
CA ASN A 202 4.82 -9.12 -6.05
C ASN A 202 3.99 -8.49 -7.17
N ALA A 203 4.63 -8.20 -8.31
CA ALA A 203 4.00 -7.44 -9.39
C ALA A 203 2.86 -8.21 -10.06
N GLY A 204 2.96 -9.54 -10.13
CA GLY A 204 1.94 -10.41 -10.68
C GLY A 204 0.76 -10.65 -9.77
N THR A 205 1.03 -11.01 -8.52
CA THR A 205 0.00 -11.52 -7.61
C THR A 205 -0.55 -10.46 -6.67
N GLY A 206 0.18 -9.36 -6.43
CA GLY A 206 -0.19 -8.39 -5.40
C GLY A 206 0.03 -8.91 -3.96
N LEU A 207 0.74 -10.03 -3.77
CA LEU A 207 1.08 -10.54 -2.45
C LEU A 207 2.17 -9.67 -1.80
N LEU A 208 2.03 -9.42 -0.50
CA LEU A 208 3.00 -8.64 0.27
C LEU A 208 4.20 -9.52 0.62
N GLN A 209 5.39 -9.18 0.13
CA GLN A 209 6.62 -9.93 0.39
C GLN A 209 7.33 -9.46 1.68
N SER A 210 7.31 -8.15 1.98
CA SER A 210 7.92 -7.58 3.19
C SER A 210 7.15 -6.36 3.69
N LYS A 211 7.29 -6.04 4.98
CA LYS A 211 6.80 -4.82 5.62
C LYS A 211 7.92 -4.22 6.46
N MET A 212 8.17 -2.93 6.28
CA MET A 212 9.24 -2.18 6.94
C MET A 212 8.67 -0.84 7.42
N GLY A 213 8.70 -0.64 8.74
CA GLY A 213 8.30 0.63 9.35
C GLY A 213 9.47 1.45 9.85
N VAL A 214 9.22 2.74 10.06
CA VAL A 214 10.20 3.75 10.53
C VAL A 214 10.71 3.50 11.96
N GLY A 215 10.29 2.40 12.62
CA GLY A 215 10.78 1.98 13.95
C GLY A 215 11.45 0.60 14.01
N GLY A 216 11.53 -0.14 12.90
CA GLY A 216 12.17 -1.48 12.84
C GLY A 216 13.64 -1.45 12.41
N VAL A 217 14.08 -0.30 11.86
CA VAL A 217 15.47 0.09 11.70
C VAL A 217 15.63 1.29 12.63
N HIS A 218 16.65 1.29 13.48
CA HIS A 218 17.07 2.48 14.24
C HIS A 218 17.68 3.55 13.30
N ALA A 219 17.04 3.79 12.15
CA ALA A 219 17.11 5.06 11.46
C ALA A 219 15.99 5.90 12.06
N ALA A 220 16.24 6.43 13.26
CA ALA A 220 15.71 7.74 13.54
C ALA A 220 16.26 8.64 12.42
N VAL A 221 15.47 8.89 11.39
CA VAL A 221 15.62 10.13 10.63
C VAL A 221 15.10 11.22 11.57
N GLY A 222 15.88 11.44 12.64
CA GLY A 222 15.82 12.59 13.50
C GLY A 222 16.38 13.74 12.70
N ALA A 223 15.65 14.16 11.68
CA ALA A 223 15.80 15.51 11.25
C ALA A 223 15.01 16.35 12.25
N THR A 224 15.73 16.94 13.21
CA THR A 224 15.26 18.11 13.92
C THR A 224 15.04 19.23 12.89
N TYR A 225 13.91 19.22 12.19
CA TYR A 225 13.53 20.31 11.30
C TYR A 225 12.72 21.32 12.09
N ARG A 226 13.35 22.46 12.34
CA ARG A 226 12.65 23.69 12.70
C ARG A 226 11.69 24.04 11.56
N TYR A 227 10.44 24.28 11.92
CA TYR A 227 9.38 24.78 11.05
C TYR A 227 9.90 25.80 10.02
N THR A 228 9.84 25.43 8.75
CA THR A 228 9.45 26.33 7.67
C THR A 228 8.44 25.55 6.83
N ASN A 229 7.45 26.25 6.27
CA ASN A 229 6.32 25.70 5.51
C ASN A 229 6.73 24.99 4.22
N THR A 230 7.51 23.91 4.30
CA THR A 230 7.93 23.10 3.15
C THR A 230 7.46 21.66 3.38
N PHE A 231 6.53 21.22 2.52
CA PHE A 231 6.17 19.81 2.39
C PHE A 231 7.44 19.03 2.04
N GLN A 232 8.02 18.31 2.99
CA GLN A 232 9.10 17.37 2.67
C GLN A 232 8.50 16.06 2.20
N THR A 233 8.84 15.74 0.96
CA THR A 233 8.48 14.50 0.29
C THR A 233 9.18 13.34 1.00
N LEU A 234 8.46 12.23 1.16
CA LEU A 234 8.83 11.03 1.92
C LEU A 234 8.30 9.90 1.05
N TYR A 235 9.17 9.39 0.24
CA TYR A 235 8.83 9.00 -1.10
C TYR A 235 8.83 7.43 -1.26
N SER A 236 8.55 6.88 -2.44
CA SER A 236 8.35 5.43 -2.70
C SER A 236 8.37 5.17 -4.20
N TYR A 237 8.18 3.97 -4.76
CA TYR A 237 8.01 3.88 -6.24
C TYR A 237 6.93 4.88 -6.72
N ASN A 238 5.81 4.98 -5.99
CA ASN A 238 4.79 5.99 -6.25
C ASN A 238 5.16 7.43 -5.88
N SER A 239 6.08 7.67 -4.95
CA SER A 239 6.36 9.03 -4.50
C SER A 239 7.77 9.57 -4.77
N TYR A 240 8.69 8.80 -5.40
CA TYR A 240 10.11 9.06 -5.74
C TYR A 240 11.19 9.05 -4.59
N LEU A 241 11.40 8.00 -3.75
CA LEU A 241 12.42 8.05 -2.63
C LEU A 241 13.60 7.23 -2.94
N ASP A 242 14.72 7.85 -2.67
CA ASP A 242 15.96 7.26 -2.27
C ASP A 242 15.83 6.14 -1.20
N LEU A 243 15.84 4.89 -1.67
CA LEU A 243 15.95 3.66 -0.90
C LEU A 243 17.42 3.44 -0.55
N SER A 244 17.76 3.60 0.73
CA SER A 244 19.13 3.33 1.17
C SER A 244 19.44 1.81 1.13
N PRO A 245 20.73 1.42 1.05
CA PRO A 245 21.14 0.01 1.11
C PRO A 245 20.61 -0.70 2.36
N GLN A 246 20.55 -0.02 3.51
CA GLN A 246 20.06 -0.60 4.76
C GLN A 246 18.56 -0.93 4.71
N ILE A 247 17.74 -0.08 4.06
CA ILE A 247 16.32 -0.35 3.84
C ILE A 247 16.16 -1.55 2.90
N ILE A 248 16.99 -1.64 1.87
CA ILE A 248 16.95 -2.77 0.94
C ILE A 248 17.41 -4.06 1.64
N GLY A 249 18.43 -4.01 2.50
CA GLY A 249 18.87 -5.15 3.31
C GLY A 249 17.79 -5.69 4.25
N THR A 250 16.92 -4.83 4.78
CA THR A 250 15.78 -5.28 5.59
C THR A 250 14.71 -6.05 4.82
N ILE A 251 14.72 -5.99 3.49
CA ILE A 251 13.88 -6.82 2.62
C ILE A 251 14.39 -8.27 2.60
N ALA A 252 15.71 -8.51 2.63
CA ALA A 252 16.34 -9.83 2.45
C ALA A 252 16.69 -10.63 3.71
N GLY A 253 16.60 -10.08 4.93
CA GLY A 253 17.11 -10.83 6.08
C GLY A 253 16.92 -10.18 7.45
N LYS A 254 17.48 -10.85 8.48
CA LYS A 254 17.55 -10.64 9.96
C LYS A 254 16.72 -9.51 10.61
N GLY A 255 16.56 -8.34 9.99
CA GLY A 255 15.56 -7.33 10.32
C GLY A 255 14.12 -7.84 10.25
N ALA A 256 13.75 -8.63 9.23
CA ALA A 256 12.40 -9.22 9.16
C ALA A 256 12.09 -10.13 10.37
N GLN A 257 13.05 -10.95 10.80
CA GLN A 257 12.93 -11.77 12.02
C GLN A 257 13.01 -10.94 13.33
N LYS A 258 13.83 -9.89 13.39
CA LYS A 258 13.91 -8.98 14.55
C LYS A 258 12.64 -8.15 14.74
N VAL A 259 12.02 -7.66 13.65
CA VAL A 259 10.73 -6.94 13.69
C VAL A 259 9.60 -7.87 14.13
N ASN A 260 9.63 -9.15 13.72
CA ASN A 260 8.65 -10.13 14.15
C ASN A 260 8.72 -10.43 15.67
N ASN A 261 9.90 -10.27 16.28
CA ASN A 261 10.06 -10.35 17.74
C ASN A 261 9.66 -9.07 18.48
N PHE A 262 9.48 -7.95 17.77
CA PHE A 262 9.08 -6.66 18.33
C PHE A 262 7.57 -6.38 18.19
N LEU A 263 6.88 -7.13 17.34
CA LEU A 263 5.45 -7.03 17.05
C LEU A 263 4.60 -8.16 17.69
N LYS A 264 5.23 -9.07 18.42
CA LYS A 264 4.57 -10.00 19.36
C LYS A 264 4.46 -9.32 20.73
#